data_AF-A0AAU6A0X4-F1
#
_entry.id   AF-A0AAU6A0X4-F1
#
_cell.length_a   1.000
_cell.length_b   1.000
_cell.length_c   1.000
_cell.angle_alpha   90.00
_cell.angle_beta   90.00
_cell.angle_gamma   90.00
#
_symmetry.space_group_name_H-M   'P 1'
#
loop_
_entity.id
_entity.type
_entity.pdbx_description
1 polymer ?
#
loop_
_entity_poly.entity_id
_entity_poly.type
_entity_poly.pdbx_seq_one_letter_code
_entity_poly.pdbx_strand_id
1 'polypeptide(L)'
;MNGRNLRSGDPTGIEQEMWSLLTPYQALRTVMVGAAESLPGTDPDRCCFSITLHTARDQVIQATGIIPADTDRGTLLGTIGRRILTGLLPTRRQRVSTRKVKSPMSATANATPTAVPTPAAP
;
A
#
# COMPACT_ATOMS: atom_id res chain seq x y z
N MET A 1 -12.45 -11.90 -7.73
CA MET A 1 -11.56 -10.91 -8.37
C MET A 1 -11.31 -11.40 -9.78
N ASN A 2 -11.78 -10.68 -10.79
CA ASN A 2 -11.50 -11.03 -12.19
C ASN A 2 -10.13 -10.44 -12.55
N GLY A 3 -9.20 -11.28 -13.00
CA GLY A 3 -7.89 -10.83 -13.47
C GLY A 3 -8.02 -9.93 -14.70
N ARG A 4 -6.97 -9.14 -14.97
CA ARG A 4 -6.88 -8.36 -16.22
C ARG A 4 -6.55 -9.33 -17.36
N ASN A 5 -7.40 -9.39 -18.37
CA ASN A 5 -7.11 -10.12 -19.60
C ASN A 5 -6.03 -9.37 -20.38
N LEU A 6 -4.92 -10.05 -20.66
CA LEU A 6 -3.89 -9.59 -21.59
C LEU A 6 -4.40 -9.80 -23.02
N ARG A 7 -3.97 -8.94 -23.94
CA ARG A 7 -4.47 -8.94 -25.33
C ARG A 7 -3.58 -9.72 -26.27
N SER A 8 -2.27 -9.71 -26.01
CA SER A 8 -1.28 -10.45 -26.80
C SER A 8 -1.45 -11.96 -26.69
N GLY A 9 -1.36 -12.63 -27.84
CA GLY A 9 -1.40 -14.09 -27.94
C GLY A 9 -0.02 -14.74 -28.01
N ASP A 10 1.05 -13.95 -28.12
CA ASP A 10 2.44 -14.40 -28.18
C ASP A 10 3.21 -14.06 -26.88
N PRO A 11 4.26 -14.83 -26.53
CA PRO A 11 5.01 -14.61 -25.30
C PRO A 11 5.65 -13.22 -25.18
N THR A 12 6.15 -12.66 -26.29
CA THR A 12 6.82 -11.35 -26.29
C THR A 12 5.84 -10.22 -26.00
N GLY A 13 4.66 -10.25 -26.63
CA GLY A 13 3.60 -9.28 -26.37
C GLY A 13 3.07 -9.37 -24.94
N ILE A 14 2.93 -10.59 -24.39
CA ILE A 14 2.54 -10.79 -22.99
C ILE A 14 3.56 -10.18 -22.04
N GLU A 15 4.86 -10.40 -22.29
CA GLU A 15 5.94 -9.81 -21.50
C GLU A 15 5.89 -8.27 -21.55
N GLN A 16 5.73 -7.70 -22.74
CA GLN A 16 5.60 -6.25 -22.92
C GLN A 16 4.40 -5.69 -22.14
N GLU A 17 3.23 -6.33 -22.23
CA GLU A 17 2.05 -5.91 -21.49
C GLU A 17 2.28 -5.95 -19.96
N MET A 18 2.95 -6.99 -19.46
CA MET A 18 3.28 -7.12 -18.05
C MET A 18 4.22 -5.99 -17.59
N TRP A 19 5.29 -5.73 -18.33
CA TRP A 19 6.22 -4.64 -18.05
C TRP A 19 5.56 -3.27 -18.18
N SER A 20 4.64 -3.08 -19.14
CA SER A 20 3.88 -1.84 -19.28
C SER A 20 3.04 -1.51 -18.05
N LEU A 21 2.71 -2.49 -17.21
CA LEU A 21 1.99 -2.27 -15.95
C LEU A 21 2.94 -2.16 -14.76
N LEU A 22 3.95 -3.03 -14.72
CA LEU A 22 4.89 -3.10 -13.60
C LEU A 22 5.79 -1.87 -13.55
N THR A 23 6.35 -1.44 -14.67
CA THR A 23 7.27 -0.31 -14.74
C THR A 23 6.66 1.00 -14.21
N PRO A 24 5.49 1.46 -14.69
CA PRO A 24 4.89 2.67 -14.12
C PRO A 24 4.49 2.48 -12.66
N TYR A 25 4.02 1.30 -12.25
CA TYR A 25 3.71 1.06 -10.84
C TYR A 25 4.94 1.25 -9.95
N GLN A 26 6.08 0.64 -10.32
CA GLN A 26 7.33 0.75 -9.56
C GLN A 26 7.89 2.17 -9.58
N ALA A 27 7.90 2.83 -10.74
CA ALA A 27 8.34 4.22 -10.85
C ALA A 27 7.53 5.16 -9.95
N LEU A 28 6.20 5.02 -9.93
CA LEU A 28 5.34 5.81 -9.04
C LEU A 28 5.64 5.50 -7.56
N ARG A 29 5.92 4.24 -7.19
CA ARG A 29 6.32 3.91 -5.82
C ARG A 29 7.66 4.51 -5.42
N THR A 30 8.65 4.51 -6.30
CA THR A 30 9.93 5.16 -6.04
C THR A 30 9.76 6.66 -5.81
N VAL A 31 8.94 7.33 -6.62
CA VAL A 31 8.65 8.78 -6.45
C VAL A 31 7.94 9.04 -5.11
N MET A 32 7.03 8.17 -4.69
CA MET A 32 6.34 8.31 -3.41
C MET A 32 7.28 8.12 -2.21
N VAL A 33 8.20 7.16 -2.28
CA VAL A 33 9.24 6.98 -1.25
C VAL A 33 10.16 8.20 -1.20
N GLY A 34 10.66 8.66 -2.34
CA GLY A 34 11.48 9.88 -2.39
C GLY A 34 10.74 11.12 -1.88
N ALA A 35 9.43 11.22 -2.13
CA ALA A 35 8.59 12.26 -1.55
C ALA A 35 8.52 12.17 -0.02
N ALA A 36 8.27 10.99 0.54
CA ALA A 36 8.24 10.81 1.99
C ALA A 36 9.60 11.08 2.65
N GLU A 37 10.70 10.61 2.05
CA GLU A 37 12.06 10.79 2.57
C GLU A 37 12.51 12.25 2.57
N SER A 38 11.94 13.09 1.70
CA SER A 38 12.25 14.52 1.66
C SER A 38 11.75 15.32 2.87
N LEU A 39 10.78 14.80 3.62
CA LEU A 39 10.20 15.45 4.80
C LEU A 39 10.34 14.52 6.02
N PRO A 40 11.24 14.82 6.97
CA PRO A 40 11.47 13.99 8.14
C PRO A 40 10.18 13.66 8.91
N GLY A 41 10.02 12.38 9.26
CA GLY A 41 8.84 11.90 10.00
C GLY A 41 7.60 11.63 9.13
N THR A 42 7.70 11.72 7.81
CA THR A 42 6.61 11.35 6.90
C THR A 42 6.58 9.84 6.69
N ASP A 43 5.50 9.20 7.13
CA ASP A 43 5.23 7.80 6.83
C ASP A 43 4.92 7.62 5.32
N PRO A 44 5.71 6.82 4.55
CA PRO A 44 5.47 6.61 3.13
C PRO A 44 4.10 6.00 2.83
N ASP A 45 3.47 5.29 3.77
CA ASP A 45 2.11 4.74 3.60
C ASP A 45 1.01 5.81 3.55
N ARG A 46 1.32 7.05 3.97
CA ARG A 46 0.43 8.20 3.85
C ARG A 46 0.42 8.79 2.45
N CYS A 47 1.39 8.47 1.60
CA CYS A 47 1.42 8.95 0.23
C CYS A 47 0.28 8.28 -0.56
N CYS A 48 -0.62 9.07 -1.15
CA CYS A 48 -1.75 8.55 -1.91
C CYS A 48 -1.33 8.13 -3.32
N PHE A 49 -1.60 6.87 -3.68
CA PHE A 49 -1.29 6.35 -5.01
C PHE A 49 -2.08 7.07 -6.11
N SER A 50 -3.37 7.37 -5.88
CA SER A 50 -4.20 8.05 -6.88
C SER A 50 -3.73 9.47 -7.17
N ILE A 51 -3.32 10.23 -6.15
CA ILE A 51 -2.76 11.58 -6.33
C ILE A 51 -1.49 11.49 -7.18
N THR A 52 -0.62 10.52 -6.88
CA THR A 52 0.63 10.30 -7.62
C THR A 52 0.35 9.94 -9.07
N LEU A 53 -0.54 8.97 -9.32
CA LEU A 53 -0.91 8.50 -10.66
C LEU A 53 -1.54 9.61 -11.50
N HIS A 54 -2.52 10.34 -10.95
CA HIS A 54 -3.18 11.43 -11.66
C HIS A 54 -2.20 12.56 -11.97
N THR A 55 -1.37 12.96 -11.01
CA THR A 55 -0.38 14.01 -11.24
C THR A 55 0.64 13.60 -12.30
N ALA A 56 1.15 12.37 -12.25
CA ALA A 56 2.09 11.87 -13.25
C ALA A 56 1.45 11.79 -14.64
N ARG A 57 0.20 11.32 -14.74
CA ARG A 57 -0.57 11.31 -15.98
C ARG A 57 -0.74 12.73 -16.54
N ASP A 58 -1.06 13.70 -15.71
CA ASP A 58 -1.22 15.09 -16.13
C ASP A 58 0.11 15.66 -16.64
N GLN A 59 1.24 15.39 -15.97
CA GLN A 59 2.56 15.81 -16.45
C GLN A 59 2.89 15.23 -17.84
N VAL A 60 2.59 13.95 -18.07
CA VAL A 60 2.79 13.30 -19.37
C VAL A 60 1.89 13.92 -20.44
N ILE A 61 0.60 14.13 -20.15
CA ILE A 61 -0.37 14.72 -21.10
C ILE A 61 0.03 16.15 -21.46
N GLN A 62 0.45 16.94 -20.48
CA GLN A 62 0.84 18.34 -20.68
C GLN A 62 2.27 18.49 -21.22
N ALA A 63 2.97 17.38 -21.49
CA ALA A 63 4.38 17.38 -21.87
C ALA A 63 5.28 18.23 -20.95
N THR A 64 4.89 18.39 -19.68
CA THR A 64 5.58 19.25 -18.72
C THR A 64 6.90 18.60 -18.31
N GLY A 65 8.01 19.34 -18.42
CA GLY A 65 9.34 18.84 -18.05
C GLY A 65 9.98 17.88 -19.06
N ILE A 66 9.39 17.70 -20.26
CA ILE A 66 10.01 16.93 -21.35
C ILE A 66 11.17 17.71 -21.99
N ILE A 67 11.07 19.04 -22.03
CA ILE A 67 12.21 19.94 -22.26
C ILE A 67 12.55 20.54 -20.90
N PRO A 68 13.54 20.01 -20.17
CA PRO A 68 13.90 20.59 -18.88
C PRO A 68 14.50 21.98 -19.12
N ALA A 69 13.88 23.01 -18.55
CA ALA A 69 14.61 24.24 -18.26
C ALA A 69 15.72 23.88 -17.26
N ASP A 70 16.93 24.40 -17.45
CA ASP A 70 18.13 24.06 -16.67
C ASP A 70 17.91 24.17 -15.14
N THR A 71 16.96 25.00 -14.74
CA THR A 71 16.54 25.26 -13.36
C THR A 71 15.74 24.14 -12.69
N ASP A 72 15.03 23.28 -13.43
CA ASP A 72 14.15 22.26 -12.85
C ASP A 72 14.84 20.91 -12.59
N ARG A 73 16.01 20.68 -13.20
CA ARG A 73 16.79 19.45 -13.05
C ARG A 73 17.25 19.18 -11.60
N GLY A 74 17.25 20.22 -10.75
CA GLY A 74 17.67 20.16 -9.35
C GLY A 74 16.55 20.05 -8.31
N THR A 75 15.26 20.18 -8.69
CA THR A 75 14.18 20.08 -7.71
C THR A 75 13.93 18.60 -7.39
N LEU A 76 14.52 18.11 -6.29
CA LEU A 76 14.53 16.71 -5.87
C LEU A 76 13.15 16.02 -5.87
N LEU A 77 12.06 16.80 -5.79
CA LEU A 77 10.68 16.32 -5.75
C LEU A 77 9.85 16.59 -7.01
N GLY A 78 10.26 17.53 -7.86
CA GLY A 78 9.47 18.02 -9.00
C GLY A 78 8.03 18.41 -8.63
N THR A 79 7.13 18.41 -9.62
CA THR A 79 5.69 18.67 -9.42
C THR A 79 4.98 17.51 -8.73
N ILE A 80 5.37 16.27 -9.04
CA ILE A 80 4.72 15.06 -8.51
C ILE A 80 4.94 14.95 -6.99
N GLY A 81 6.18 15.09 -6.52
CA GLY A 81 6.50 15.03 -5.09
C GLY A 81 5.81 16.13 -4.27
N ARG A 82 5.74 17.36 -4.80
CA ARG A 82 4.99 18.45 -4.15
C ARG A 82 3.51 18.12 -4.00
N ARG A 83 2.88 17.59 -5.06
CA ARG A 83 1.46 17.19 -5.00
C ARG A 83 1.22 16.07 -3.99
N ILE A 84 2.12 15.10 -3.91
CA ILE A 84 2.08 14.03 -2.90
C ILE A 84 2.09 14.63 -1.49
N LEU A 85 3.05 15.50 -1.19
CA LEU A 85 3.21 16.10 0.13
C LEU A 85 2.03 16.99 0.55
N THR A 86 1.42 17.71 -0.40
CA THR A 86 0.20 18.49 -0.12
C THR A 86 -1.05 17.62 0.07
N GLY A 87 -1.01 16.37 -0.39
CA GLY A 87 -2.14 15.44 -0.43
C GLY A 87 -1.95 14.21 0.47
N LEU A 88 -1.17 14.31 1.55
CA LEU A 88 -0.93 13.19 2.46
C LEU A 88 -2.23 12.72 3.10
N LEU A 89 -2.44 11.41 3.10
CA LEU A 89 -3.56 10.79 3.78
C LEU A 89 -3.44 10.97 5.31
N PRO A 90 -4.56 10.87 6.05
CA PRO A 90 -4.53 10.82 7.50
C PRO A 90 -3.60 9.71 8.01
N THR A 91 -3.01 9.91 9.19
CA THR A 91 -2.16 8.92 9.84
C THR A 91 -2.90 7.59 9.95
N ARG A 92 -2.35 6.53 9.37
CA ARG A 92 -2.98 5.21 9.37
C ARG A 92 -2.71 4.51 10.70
N ARG A 93 -3.74 3.89 11.28
CA ARG A 93 -3.56 3.05 12.48
C ARG A 93 -2.68 1.84 12.12
N GLN A 94 -1.66 1.58 12.92
CA GLN A 94 -0.82 0.39 12.79
C GLN A 94 -1.69 -0.88 12.93
N ARG A 95 -1.80 -1.67 11.86
CA ARG A 95 -2.52 -2.96 11.85
C ARG A 95 -1.56 -4.10 12.18
N VAL A 96 -0.98 -4.06 13.37
CA VAL A 96 -0.12 -5.15 13.87
C VAL A 96 -0.91 -5.97 14.89
N SER A 97 -0.94 -7.28 14.69
CA SER A 97 -1.40 -8.25 15.69
C SER A 97 -0.19 -9.06 16.15
N THR A 98 -0.13 -9.37 17.45
CA THR A 98 0.86 -10.34 17.94
C THR A 98 0.63 -11.68 17.26
N ARG A 99 1.72 -12.36 16.89
CA ARG A 99 1.65 -13.69 16.31
C ARG A 99 1.15 -14.66 17.39
N LYS A 100 -0.11 -15.08 17.29
CA LYS A 100 -0.67 -16.10 18.18
C LYS A 100 -0.25 -17.47 17.66
N VAL A 101 0.52 -18.23 18.45
CA VAL A 101 0.73 -19.65 18.20
C VAL A 101 -0.62 -20.35 18.39
N LYS A 102 -1.01 -21.21 17.45
CA LYS A 102 -2.22 -22.02 17.58
C LYS A 102 -1.98 -23.05 18.69
N SER A 103 -2.39 -22.73 19.92
CA SER A 103 -2.37 -23.70 21.02
C SER A 103 -3.44 -24.78 20.76
N PRO A 104 -3.07 -26.08 20.71
CA PRO A 104 -4.02 -27.17 20.46
C PRO A 104 -4.84 -27.57 21.70
N MET A 105 -4.63 -26.96 22.86
CA MET A 105 -5.35 -27.30 24.08
C MET A 105 -6.74 -26.66 24.09
N SER A 106 -7.78 -27.47 23.84
CA SER A 106 -9.18 -27.11 24.05
C SER A 106 -9.45 -26.86 25.54
N ALA A 107 -10.26 -25.84 25.84
CA ALA A 107 -10.61 -25.38 27.19
C ALA A 107 -11.49 -26.34 28.01
N THR A 108 -11.74 -27.57 27.54
CA THR A 108 -12.73 -28.50 28.12
C THR A 108 -12.15 -29.55 29.07
N ALA A 109 -10.88 -29.44 29.50
CA ALA A 109 -10.26 -30.46 30.36
C ALA A 109 -10.58 -30.33 31.87
N ASN A 110 -11.12 -29.19 32.33
CA ASN A 110 -11.39 -28.96 33.75
C ASN A 110 -12.89 -28.72 34.00
N ALA A 111 -13.74 -29.69 33.63
CA ALA A 111 -15.07 -29.77 34.23
C ALA A 111 -14.92 -30.38 35.63
N THR A 112 -14.88 -29.53 36.65
CA THR A 112 -14.98 -29.95 38.06
C THR A 112 -16.31 -30.71 38.23
N PRO A 113 -16.33 -31.95 38.76
CA PRO A 113 -17.59 -32.63 39.03
C PRO A 113 -18.36 -31.84 40.08
N THR A 114 -19.47 -31.21 39.66
CA THR A 114 -20.41 -30.52 40.54
C THR A 114 -20.93 -31.50 41.60
N ALA A 115 -20.67 -31.19 42.87
CA ALA A 115 -21.21 -31.93 43.99
C ALA A 115 -22.75 -31.92 43.97
N VAL A 116 -23.36 -33.08 44.24
CA VAL A 116 -24.81 -33.28 44.33
C VAL A 116 -25.35 -32.60 45.59
N PRO A 117 -26.42 -31.77 45.53
CA PRO A 117 -27.05 -31.25 46.74
C PRO A 117 -28.01 -32.27 47.36
N THR A 118 -27.87 -32.51 48.66
CA THR A 118 -28.76 -33.33 49.49
C THR A 118 -30.13 -32.66 49.65
N PRO A 119 -31.28 -33.37 49.50
CA PRO A 119 -32.59 -32.78 49.76
C PRO A 119 -32.85 -32.65 51.27
N ALA A 120 -33.39 -31.50 51.68
CA ALA A 120 -33.93 -31.30 53.03
C ALA A 120 -35.31 -31.98 53.16
N ALA A 121 -35.48 -32.74 54.23
CA ALA A 121 -36.75 -33.37 54.62
C ALA A 121 -37.61 -32.37 55.44
N PRO A 122 -38.94 -32.60 55.57
CA PRO A 122 -39.94 -31.58 55.91
C PRO A 122 -39.93 -31.11 57.38
#